data_AF-A0A1V4J929-F1
#
_entry.id   AF-A0A1V4J929-F1
#
_cell.length_a   1.000
_cell.length_b   1.000
_cell.length_c   1.000
_cell.angle_alpha   90.00
_cell.angle_beta   90.00
_cell.angle_gamma   90.00
#
_symmetry.space_group_name_H-M   'P 1'
#
loop_
_entity.id
_entity.type
_entity.pdbx_description
1 polymer ?
#
loop_
_entity_poly.entity_id
_entity_poly.type
_entity_poly.pdbx_seq_one_letter_code
_entity_poly.pdbx_strand_id
1 'polypeptide(L)'
;MMSERALLKERYQEVLDKQRQVENQLQVQLKQLQQRREEEMKNHQEILKAIQDVTIKREETKKKMEKEKKEFLQKEQDLKAEIEKLCEKGRRLLKEQEEKENKIASLIAEQSDEKQLWEMELDKLKNQHNEINRNILEETERAWKAEILSLESRKELLVLKLEEAEKEAELHLTYLKSAPPTLETMRPKQEWEMRLNRIRMTKESVRDQFNDHIQMVRNGTKLSSLPQIPTPTLPPPPSETDFMLTAFQPNPPLTPRLPFPIGPVPVPMQWRRARATRGRPWKRRTGGGCARGPAERPRRGARRGEPWQER
;
A
#
# COMPACT_ATOMS: atom_id res chain seq x y z
N MET A 1 24.10 -166.65 -0.99
CA MET A 1 24.11 -166.02 -2.32
C MET A 1 22.69 -165.64 -2.69
N MET A 2 22.41 -164.35 -2.88
CA MET A 2 21.09 -163.89 -3.35
C MET A 2 20.88 -164.42 -4.78
N SER A 3 19.71 -164.96 -5.11
CA SER A 3 19.40 -165.45 -6.46
C SER A 3 19.32 -164.28 -7.45
N GLU A 4 19.68 -164.48 -8.72
CA GLU A 4 19.70 -163.42 -9.76
C GLU A 4 18.37 -162.64 -9.85
N ARG A 5 17.25 -163.30 -9.54
CA ARG A 5 15.91 -162.70 -9.45
C ARG A 5 15.79 -161.65 -8.33
N ALA A 6 16.47 -161.83 -7.21
CA ALA A 6 16.48 -160.85 -6.10
C ALA A 6 17.32 -159.61 -6.46
N LEU A 7 18.45 -159.81 -7.13
CA LEU A 7 19.36 -158.74 -7.54
C LEU A 7 18.75 -157.86 -8.65
N LEU A 8 17.99 -158.47 -9.57
CA LEU A 8 17.23 -157.73 -10.58
C LEU A 8 16.08 -156.91 -9.97
N LYS A 9 15.40 -157.43 -8.94
CA LYS A 9 14.36 -156.71 -8.20
C LYS A 9 14.93 -155.51 -7.44
N GLU A 10 16.08 -155.67 -6.80
CA GLU A 10 16.79 -154.60 -6.10
C GLU A 10 17.25 -153.50 -7.07
N ARG A 11 17.85 -153.88 -8.20
CA ARG A 11 18.20 -152.92 -9.27
C ARG A 11 16.99 -152.19 -9.84
N TYR A 12 15.87 -152.88 -10.03
CA TYR A 12 14.64 -152.26 -10.50
C TYR A 12 14.07 -151.28 -9.46
N GLN A 13 14.09 -151.64 -8.18
CA GLN A 13 13.67 -150.78 -7.09
C GLN A 13 14.55 -149.53 -6.98
N GLU A 14 15.88 -149.67 -7.09
CA GLU A 14 16.80 -148.52 -7.15
C GLU A 14 16.50 -147.58 -8.31
N VAL A 15 16.17 -148.11 -9.49
CA VAL A 15 15.82 -147.29 -10.66
C VAL A 15 14.52 -146.53 -10.41
N LEU A 16 13.52 -147.18 -9.80
CA LEU A 16 12.27 -146.52 -9.42
C LEU A 16 12.47 -145.45 -8.35
N ASP A 17 13.30 -145.71 -7.35
CA ASP A 17 13.60 -144.75 -6.28
C ASP A 17 14.40 -143.56 -6.81
N LYS A 18 15.36 -143.80 -7.73
CA LYS A 18 16.09 -142.74 -8.45
C LYS A 18 15.15 -141.93 -9.36
N GLN A 19 14.25 -142.59 -10.08
CA GLN A 19 13.24 -141.92 -10.89
C GLN A 19 12.36 -141.02 -10.03
N ARG A 20 11.84 -141.53 -8.91
CA ARG A 20 11.03 -140.75 -7.95
C ARG A 20 11.84 -139.59 -7.35
N GLN A 21 13.11 -139.79 -7.04
CA GLN A 21 13.99 -138.74 -6.53
C GLN A 21 14.20 -137.63 -7.56
N VAL A 22 14.49 -137.99 -8.82
CA VAL A 22 14.65 -137.03 -9.92
C VAL A 22 13.33 -136.32 -10.20
N GLU A 23 12.21 -137.03 -10.22
CA GLU A 23 10.88 -136.46 -10.42
C GLU A 23 10.51 -135.46 -9.31
N ASN A 24 10.80 -135.80 -8.05
CA ASN A 24 10.64 -134.88 -6.92
C ASN A 24 11.56 -133.65 -7.03
N GLN A 25 12.83 -133.82 -7.44
CA GLN A 25 13.76 -132.70 -7.65
C GLN A 25 13.29 -131.77 -8.78
N LEU A 26 12.85 -132.34 -9.90
CA LEU A 26 12.27 -131.59 -11.02
C LEU A 26 11.00 -130.86 -10.58
N GLN A 27 10.13 -131.47 -9.77
CA GLN A 27 8.92 -130.83 -9.26
C GLN A 27 9.23 -129.66 -8.33
N VAL A 28 10.26 -129.76 -7.49
CA VAL A 28 10.74 -128.65 -6.65
C VAL A 28 11.33 -127.53 -7.50
N GLN A 29 12.17 -127.84 -8.50
CA GLN A 29 12.73 -126.84 -9.41
C GLN A 29 11.65 -126.11 -10.21
N LEU A 30 10.65 -126.85 -10.73
CA LEU A 30 9.51 -126.26 -11.43
C LEU A 30 8.73 -125.29 -10.52
N LYS A 31 8.45 -125.67 -9.26
CA LYS A 31 7.81 -124.79 -8.29
C LYS A 31 8.63 -123.53 -8.00
N GLN A 32 9.95 -123.65 -7.83
CA GLN A 32 10.83 -122.50 -7.59
C GLN A 32 10.90 -121.55 -8.80
N LEU A 33 10.95 -122.10 -10.02
CA LEU A 33 10.94 -121.29 -11.24
C LEU A 33 9.59 -120.58 -11.42
N GLN A 34 8.49 -121.25 -11.09
CA GLN A 34 7.16 -120.65 -11.13
C GLN A 34 7.02 -119.52 -10.09
N GLN A 35 7.47 -119.74 -8.85
CA GLN A 35 7.51 -118.70 -7.81
C GLN A 35 8.37 -117.50 -8.24
N ARG A 36 9.58 -117.74 -8.77
CA ARG A 36 10.45 -116.67 -9.29
C ARG A 36 9.76 -115.86 -10.39
N ARG A 37 9.08 -116.53 -11.33
CA ARG A 37 8.31 -115.85 -12.38
C ARG A 37 7.19 -114.98 -11.78
N GLU A 38 6.45 -115.50 -10.81
CA GLU A 38 5.35 -114.77 -10.15
C GLU A 38 5.87 -113.55 -9.37
N GLU A 39 6.99 -113.68 -8.67
CA GLU A 39 7.67 -112.59 -7.97
C GLU A 39 8.22 -111.52 -8.93
N GLU A 40 8.86 -111.93 -10.03
CA GLU A 40 9.32 -111.01 -11.07
C GLU A 40 8.17 -110.24 -11.72
N MET A 41 7.05 -110.92 -11.99
CA MET A 41 5.83 -110.27 -12.52
C MET A 41 5.26 -109.26 -11.53
N LYS A 42 5.22 -109.60 -10.24
CA LYS A 42 4.77 -108.68 -9.18
C LYS A 42 5.71 -107.47 -9.05
N ASN A 43 7.02 -107.71 -9.04
CA ASN A 43 8.02 -106.65 -8.98
C ASN A 43 7.94 -105.73 -10.20
N HIS A 44 7.76 -106.29 -11.41
CA HIS A 44 7.56 -105.50 -12.62
C HIS A 44 6.31 -104.61 -12.53
N GLN A 45 5.19 -105.14 -12.02
CA GLN A 45 3.98 -104.36 -11.79
C GLN A 45 4.19 -103.22 -10.77
N GLU A 46 4.92 -103.48 -9.69
CA GLU A 46 5.27 -102.46 -8.69
C GLU A 46 6.15 -101.36 -9.28
N ILE A 47 7.17 -101.72 -10.09
CA ILE A 47 8.02 -100.76 -10.81
C ILE A 47 7.19 -99.92 -11.78
N LEU A 48 6.31 -100.54 -12.57
CA LEU A 48 5.44 -99.81 -13.50
C LEU A 48 4.54 -98.81 -12.77
N LYS A 49 3.97 -99.21 -11.62
CA LYS A 49 3.16 -98.33 -10.78
C LYS A 49 3.99 -97.17 -10.22
N ALA A 50 5.20 -97.42 -9.74
CA ALA A 50 6.10 -96.38 -9.24
C ALA A 50 6.48 -95.36 -10.34
N ILE A 51 6.75 -95.83 -11.57
CA ILE A 51 7.04 -94.96 -12.72
C ILE A 51 5.81 -94.09 -13.03
N GLN A 52 4.61 -94.67 -13.03
CA GLN A 52 3.37 -93.94 -13.28
C GLN A 52 3.13 -92.86 -12.21
N ASP A 53 3.31 -93.19 -10.93
CA ASP A 53 3.15 -92.25 -9.81
C ASP A 53 4.14 -91.08 -9.91
N VAL A 54 5.41 -91.35 -10.23
CA VAL A 54 6.43 -90.29 -10.44
C VAL A 54 6.07 -89.42 -11.65
N THR A 55 5.56 -90.02 -12.72
CA THR A 55 5.15 -89.30 -13.93
C THR A 55 3.99 -88.34 -13.64
N ILE A 56 2.97 -88.81 -12.90
CA ILE A 56 1.83 -87.98 -12.48
C ILE A 56 2.30 -86.83 -11.58
N LYS A 57 3.12 -87.11 -10.56
CA LYS A 57 3.67 -86.09 -9.66
C LYS A 57 4.49 -85.03 -10.40
N ARG A 58 5.28 -85.44 -11.40
CA ARG A 58 6.04 -84.52 -12.25
C ARG A 58 5.11 -83.61 -13.07
N GLU A 59 4.03 -84.15 -13.63
CA GLU A 59 3.08 -83.36 -14.41
C GLU A 59 2.27 -82.40 -13.53
N GLU A 60 1.85 -82.83 -12.34
CA GLU A 60 1.17 -81.98 -11.35
C GLU A 60 2.06 -80.83 -10.86
N THR A 61 3.32 -81.13 -10.52
CA THR A 61 4.29 -80.10 -10.11
C THR A 61 4.59 -79.12 -11.24
N LYS A 62 4.71 -79.60 -12.49
CA LYS A 62 4.84 -78.74 -13.68
C LYS A 62 3.64 -77.81 -13.83
N LYS A 63 2.40 -78.33 -13.73
CA LYS A 63 1.17 -77.53 -13.79
C LYS A 63 1.11 -76.48 -12.68
N LYS A 64 1.51 -76.84 -11.46
CA LYS A 64 1.58 -75.91 -10.32
C LYS A 64 2.57 -74.78 -10.59
N MET A 65 3.79 -75.10 -11.01
CA MET A 65 4.82 -74.10 -11.35
C MET A 65 4.38 -73.19 -12.51
N GLU A 66 3.73 -73.74 -13.55
CA GLU A 66 3.21 -72.94 -14.66
C GLU A 66 2.12 -71.96 -14.21
N LYS A 67 1.24 -72.37 -13.29
CA LYS A 67 0.22 -71.49 -12.71
C LYS A 67 0.88 -70.36 -11.89
N GLU A 68 1.80 -70.70 -10.99
CA GLU A 68 2.53 -69.72 -10.18
C GLU A 68 3.31 -68.73 -11.07
N LYS A 69 3.97 -69.21 -12.14
CA LYS A 69 4.67 -68.36 -13.11
C LYS A 69 3.73 -67.33 -13.76
N LYS A 70 2.51 -67.74 -14.12
CA LYS A 70 1.50 -66.81 -14.68
C LYS A 70 1.05 -65.77 -13.64
N GLU A 71 0.84 -66.19 -12.39
CA GLU A 71 0.48 -65.28 -11.30
C GLU A 71 1.60 -64.26 -11.00
N PHE A 72 2.86 -64.68 -11.00
CA PHE A 72 4.00 -63.77 -10.83
C PHE A 72 4.14 -62.80 -12.00
N LEU A 73 3.99 -63.28 -13.23
CA LEU A 73 4.05 -62.42 -14.41
C LEU A 73 2.94 -61.36 -14.40
N GLN A 74 1.72 -61.74 -13.99
CA GLN A 74 0.62 -60.79 -13.83
C GLN A 74 0.94 -59.74 -12.76
N LYS A 75 1.42 -60.16 -11.58
CA LYS A 75 1.82 -59.24 -10.50
C LYS A 75 2.93 -58.28 -10.94
N GLU A 76 3.88 -58.76 -11.73
CA GLU A 76 4.94 -57.91 -12.28
C GLU A 76 4.38 -56.83 -13.23
N GLN A 77 3.41 -57.19 -14.07
CA GLN A 77 2.73 -56.23 -14.96
C GLN A 77 1.90 -55.22 -14.16
N ASP A 78 1.16 -55.68 -13.14
CA ASP A 78 0.35 -54.81 -12.28
C ASP A 78 1.24 -53.79 -11.53
N LEU A 79 2.38 -54.24 -11.00
CA LEU A 79 3.35 -53.37 -10.34
C LEU A 79 3.98 -52.36 -11.31
N LYS A 80 4.31 -52.78 -12.54
CA LYS A 80 4.83 -51.86 -13.58
C LYS A 80 3.80 -50.78 -13.92
N ALA A 81 2.53 -51.15 -14.07
CA ALA A 81 1.45 -50.20 -14.33
C ALA A 81 1.26 -49.22 -13.16
N GLU A 82 1.34 -49.68 -11.91
CA GLU A 82 1.23 -48.78 -10.76
C GLU A 82 2.44 -47.85 -10.64
N ILE A 83 3.66 -48.31 -10.93
CA ILE A 83 4.86 -47.46 -11.00
C ILE A 83 4.66 -46.35 -12.04
N GLU A 84 4.22 -46.69 -13.26
CA GLU A 84 3.98 -45.71 -14.33
C GLU A 84 2.94 -44.66 -13.92
N LYS A 85 1.83 -45.09 -13.32
CA LYS A 85 0.77 -44.21 -12.81
C LYS A 85 1.27 -43.29 -11.70
N LEU A 86 2.10 -43.78 -10.78
CA LEU A 86 2.71 -42.97 -9.73
C LEU A 86 3.72 -41.97 -10.30
N CYS A 87 4.53 -42.36 -11.28
CA CYS A 87 5.45 -41.46 -11.98
C CYS A 87 4.70 -40.34 -12.71
N GLU A 88 3.61 -40.66 -13.40
CA GLU A 88 2.75 -39.67 -14.07
C GLU A 88 2.11 -38.70 -13.07
N LYS A 89 1.63 -39.23 -11.93
CA LYS A 89 1.09 -38.40 -10.85
C LYS A 89 2.15 -37.47 -10.28
N GLY A 90 3.36 -37.97 -10.04
CA GLY A 90 4.50 -37.18 -9.57
C GLY A 90 4.85 -36.04 -10.52
N ARG A 91 4.88 -36.32 -11.83
CA ARG A 91 5.16 -35.31 -12.87
C ARG A 91 4.11 -34.19 -12.89
N ARG A 92 2.82 -34.54 -12.78
CA ARG A 92 1.73 -33.56 -12.71
C ARG A 92 1.81 -32.70 -11.46
N LEU A 93 2.07 -33.30 -10.30
CA LEU A 93 2.21 -32.56 -9.04
C LEU A 93 3.42 -31.61 -9.07
N LEU A 94 4.53 -32.04 -9.66
CA LEU A 94 5.72 -31.18 -9.79
C LEU A 94 5.41 -29.94 -10.66
N LYS A 95 4.70 -30.14 -11.78
CA LYS A 95 4.29 -29.03 -12.63
C LYS A 95 3.31 -28.07 -11.93
N GLU A 96 2.34 -28.62 -11.20
CA GLU A 96 1.41 -27.80 -10.41
C GLU A 96 2.13 -27.01 -9.31
N GLN A 97 3.14 -27.61 -8.69
CA GLN A 97 3.98 -26.93 -7.70
C GLN A 97 4.76 -25.77 -8.34
N GLU A 98 5.40 -25.99 -9.49
CA GLU A 98 6.12 -24.96 -10.24
C GLU A 98 5.19 -23.80 -10.66
N GLU A 99 3.98 -24.11 -11.15
CA GLU A 99 2.97 -23.10 -11.52
C GLU A 99 2.55 -22.25 -10.30
N LYS A 100 2.38 -22.88 -9.13
CA LYS A 100 2.05 -22.17 -7.88
C LYS A 100 3.22 -21.32 -7.38
N GLU A 101 4.44 -21.83 -7.42
CA GLU A 101 5.65 -21.08 -7.05
C GLU A 101 5.83 -19.86 -7.94
N ASN A 102 5.65 -20.01 -9.25
CA ASN A 102 5.66 -18.90 -10.20
C ASN A 102 4.58 -17.86 -9.88
N LYS A 103 3.36 -18.30 -9.54
CA LYS A 103 2.28 -17.36 -9.17
C LYS A 103 2.58 -16.61 -7.88
N ILE A 104 3.17 -17.28 -6.89
CA ILE A 104 3.61 -16.64 -5.64
C ILE A 104 4.68 -15.60 -5.94
N ALA A 105 5.68 -15.94 -6.76
CA ALA A 105 6.75 -15.00 -7.13
C ALA A 105 6.20 -13.76 -7.86
N SER A 106 5.26 -13.93 -8.81
CA SER A 106 4.61 -12.79 -9.47
C SER A 106 3.83 -11.90 -8.48
N LEU A 107 3.06 -12.50 -7.58
CA LEU A 107 2.30 -11.73 -6.58
C LEU A 107 3.21 -10.97 -5.61
N ILE A 108 4.33 -11.56 -5.21
CA ILE A 108 5.33 -10.88 -4.37
C ILE A 108 5.93 -9.68 -5.11
N ALA A 109 6.26 -9.83 -6.39
CA ALA A 109 6.78 -8.73 -7.21
C ALA A 109 5.75 -7.60 -7.35
N GLU A 110 4.52 -7.92 -7.74
CA GLU A 110 3.40 -6.96 -7.85
C GLU A 110 3.18 -6.19 -6.53
N GLN A 111 3.12 -6.92 -5.41
CA GLN A 111 2.95 -6.30 -4.09
C GLN A 111 4.13 -5.40 -3.71
N SER A 112 5.35 -5.77 -4.10
CA SER A 112 6.54 -4.96 -3.82
C SER A 112 6.56 -3.67 -4.64
N ASP A 113 6.16 -3.71 -5.91
CA ASP A 113 6.05 -2.54 -6.79
C ASP A 113 4.96 -1.59 -6.29
N GLU A 114 3.79 -2.12 -5.93
CA GLU A 114 2.71 -1.32 -5.34
C GLU A 114 3.18 -0.64 -4.05
N LYS A 115 3.85 -1.37 -3.15
CA LYS A 115 4.37 -0.81 -1.91
C LYS A 115 5.33 0.35 -2.18
N GLN A 116 6.25 0.20 -3.14
CA GLN A 116 7.18 1.27 -3.52
C GLN A 116 6.44 2.52 -4.04
N LEU A 117 5.42 2.34 -4.87
CA LEU A 117 4.59 3.46 -5.34
C LEU A 117 3.88 4.19 -4.20
N TRP A 118 3.33 3.45 -3.23
CA TRP A 118 2.70 4.03 -2.05
C TRP A 118 3.70 4.79 -1.17
N GLU A 119 4.91 4.26 -0.99
CA GLU A 119 5.98 4.93 -0.25
C GLU A 119 6.41 6.24 -0.94
N MET A 120 6.56 6.23 -2.26
CA MET A 120 6.89 7.44 -3.04
C MET A 120 5.79 8.51 -2.95
N GLU A 121 4.51 8.14 -3.08
CA GLU A 121 3.42 9.10 -2.98
C GLU A 121 3.27 9.63 -1.55
N LEU A 122 3.50 8.79 -0.53
CA LEU A 122 3.53 9.21 0.86
C LEU A 122 4.61 10.26 1.11
N ASP A 123 5.83 10.03 0.60
CA ASP A 123 6.94 10.98 0.77
C ASP A 123 6.69 12.29 0.01
N LYS A 124 6.12 12.21 -1.18
CA LYS A 124 5.68 13.39 -1.94
C LYS A 124 4.64 14.19 -1.17
N LEU A 125 3.63 13.55 -0.60
CA LEU A 125 2.60 14.21 0.20
C LEU A 125 3.16 14.84 1.48
N LYS A 126 4.09 14.16 2.17
CA LYS A 126 4.81 14.74 3.31
C LYS A 126 5.60 15.99 2.92
N ASN A 127 6.31 15.94 1.80
CA ASN A 127 7.06 17.09 1.29
C ASN A 127 6.13 18.26 0.93
N GLN A 128 5.01 17.98 0.27
CA GLN A 128 3.98 18.99 -0.01
C GLN A 128 3.39 19.59 1.25
N HIS A 129 3.09 18.77 2.26
CA HIS A 129 2.58 19.24 3.54
C HIS A 129 3.58 20.17 4.25
N ASN A 130 4.85 19.77 4.30
CA ASN A 130 5.92 20.57 4.91
C ASN A 130 6.11 21.91 4.17
N GLU A 131 6.07 21.89 2.85
CA GLU A 131 6.19 23.08 2.02
C GLU A 131 5.00 24.04 2.21
N ILE A 132 3.77 23.51 2.25
CA ILE A 132 2.57 24.30 2.54
C ILE A 132 2.66 24.91 3.94
N ASN A 133 3.05 24.15 4.96
CA ASN A 133 3.20 24.67 6.32
C ASN A 133 4.25 25.78 6.39
N ARG A 134 5.40 25.59 5.74
CA ARG A 134 6.45 26.61 5.63
C ARG A 134 5.91 27.89 5.00
N ASN A 135 5.24 27.77 3.86
CA ASN A 135 4.64 28.91 3.16
C ASN A 135 3.56 29.62 4.00
N ILE A 136 2.72 28.88 4.73
CA ILE A 136 1.73 29.48 5.64
C ILE A 136 2.40 30.31 6.73
N LEU A 137 3.47 29.80 7.35
CA LEU A 137 4.20 30.51 8.39
C LEU A 137 4.85 31.78 7.83
N GLU A 138 5.50 31.68 6.67
CA GLU A 138 6.15 32.81 6.00
C GLU A 138 5.15 33.89 5.55
N GLU A 139 4.01 33.50 4.95
CA GLU A 139 2.95 34.44 4.56
C GLU A 139 2.29 35.09 5.77
N THR A 140 2.08 34.34 6.85
CA THR A 140 1.50 34.87 8.09
C THR A 140 2.45 35.89 8.72
N GLU A 141 3.75 35.58 8.78
CA GLU A 141 4.76 36.51 9.28
C GLU A 141 4.86 37.76 8.38
N ARG A 142 4.84 37.59 7.05
CA ARG A 142 4.87 38.71 6.09
C ARG A 142 3.65 39.61 6.23
N ALA A 143 2.46 39.03 6.33
CA ALA A 143 1.22 39.78 6.54
C ALA A 143 1.25 40.54 7.87
N TRP A 144 1.68 39.90 8.96
CA TRP A 144 1.82 40.53 10.27
C TRP A 144 2.81 41.71 10.26
N LYS A 145 3.99 41.53 9.65
CA LYS A 145 4.95 42.63 9.48
C LYS A 145 4.37 43.79 8.67
N ALA A 146 3.63 43.49 7.60
CA ALA A 146 2.99 44.52 6.77
C ALA A 146 1.89 45.29 7.53
N GLU A 147 1.11 44.61 8.38
CA GLU A 147 0.11 45.23 9.24
C GLU A 147 0.76 46.22 10.23
N ILE A 148 1.87 45.83 10.87
CA ILE A 148 2.63 46.70 11.78
C ILE A 148 3.19 47.92 11.02
N LEU A 149 3.84 47.70 9.88
CA LEU A 149 4.42 48.79 9.08
C LEU A 149 3.35 49.77 8.58
N SER A 150 2.17 49.29 8.22
CA SER A 150 1.05 50.13 7.81
C SER A 150 0.57 51.03 8.96
N LEU A 151 0.47 50.48 10.18
CA LEU A 151 0.14 51.27 11.38
C LEU A 151 1.23 52.29 11.70
N GLU A 152 2.51 51.90 11.64
CA GLU A 152 3.65 52.79 11.91
C GLU A 152 3.70 53.94 10.90
N SER A 153 3.58 53.64 9.60
CA SER A 153 3.56 54.65 8.53
C SER A 153 2.38 55.62 8.67
N ARG A 154 1.18 55.11 9.01
CA ARG A 154 0.00 55.97 9.20
C ARG A 154 0.14 56.85 10.45
N LYS A 155 0.72 56.32 11.53
CA LYS A 155 1.04 57.08 12.75
C LYS A 155 1.97 58.24 12.40
N GLU A 156 3.08 57.96 11.73
CA GLU A 156 4.08 58.96 11.32
C GLU A 156 3.46 60.07 10.47
N LEU A 157 2.65 59.71 9.47
CA LEU A 157 1.97 60.70 8.61
C LEU A 157 1.05 61.64 9.39
N LEU A 158 0.25 61.11 10.33
CA LEU A 158 -0.68 61.93 11.12
C LEU A 158 0.05 62.80 12.14
N VAL A 159 1.10 62.27 12.77
CA VAL A 159 1.95 63.03 13.68
C VAL A 159 2.64 64.17 12.94
N LEU A 160 3.17 63.93 11.74
CA LEU A 160 3.81 64.96 10.92
C LEU A 160 2.84 66.10 10.57
N LYS A 161 1.61 65.79 10.16
CA LYS A 161 0.57 66.83 9.92
C LYS A 161 0.23 67.65 11.15
N LEU A 162 0.19 67.02 12.32
CA LEU A 162 -0.05 67.71 13.59
C LEU A 162 1.15 68.57 14.00
N GLU A 163 2.38 68.13 13.71
CA GLU A 163 3.60 68.90 13.94
C GLU A 163 3.69 70.12 13.01
N GLU A 164 3.26 70.01 11.76
CA GLU A 164 3.13 71.16 10.85
C GLU A 164 2.13 72.20 11.39
N ALA A 165 0.94 71.76 11.81
CA ALA A 165 -0.07 72.65 12.40
C ALA A 165 0.38 73.25 13.75
N GLU A 166 1.16 72.49 14.53
CA GLU A 166 1.79 72.98 15.75
C GLU A 166 2.81 74.09 15.44
N LYS A 167 3.68 73.87 14.44
CA LYS A 167 4.67 74.86 13.99
C LYS A 167 4.02 76.14 13.48
N GLU A 168 2.95 76.01 12.69
CA GLU A 168 2.12 77.15 12.26
C GLU A 168 1.63 77.96 13.47
N ALA A 169 0.99 77.30 14.44
CA ALA A 169 0.50 77.98 15.65
C ALA A 169 1.62 78.62 16.48
N GLU A 170 2.78 77.95 16.61
CA GLU A 170 3.97 78.49 17.29
C GLU A 170 4.49 79.76 16.61
N LEU A 171 4.50 79.81 15.28
CA LEU A 171 4.91 80.99 14.52
C LEU A 171 3.96 82.17 14.77
N HIS A 172 2.64 81.97 14.69
CA HIS A 172 1.66 83.02 14.98
C HIS A 172 1.76 83.53 16.42
N LEU A 173 1.94 82.63 17.40
CA LEU A 173 2.13 83.04 18.79
C LEU A 173 3.42 83.82 19.00
N THR A 174 4.50 83.49 18.29
CA THR A 174 5.75 84.24 18.36
C THR A 174 5.56 85.67 17.85
N TYR A 175 4.87 85.83 16.72
CA TYR A 175 4.51 87.14 16.18
C TYR A 175 3.65 87.96 17.17
N LEU A 176 2.56 87.38 17.68
CA LEU A 176 1.65 88.06 18.62
C LEU A 176 2.32 88.44 19.95
N LYS A 177 3.32 87.67 20.40
CA LYS A 177 4.12 88.00 21.59
C LYS A 177 5.08 89.18 21.37
N SER A 178 5.49 89.42 20.13
CA SER A 178 6.36 90.54 19.77
C SER A 178 5.60 91.86 19.53
N ALA A 179 4.28 91.80 19.32
CA ALA A 179 3.42 92.96 19.14
C ALA A 179 3.05 93.61 20.50
N PRO A 180 2.77 94.94 20.53
CA PRO A 180 2.30 95.61 21.75
C PRO A 180 1.02 94.96 22.32
N PRO A 181 0.92 94.78 23.64
CA PRO A 181 -0.26 94.19 24.27
C PRO A 181 -1.43 95.17 24.20
N THR A 182 -2.30 94.97 23.21
CA THR A 182 -3.55 95.69 23.00
C THR A 182 -4.71 94.70 23.10
N LEU A 183 -5.93 95.20 23.31
CA LEU A 183 -7.13 94.35 23.36
C LEU A 183 -7.32 93.54 22.04
N GLU A 184 -6.85 94.11 20.93
CA GLU A 184 -6.82 93.49 19.58
C GLU A 184 -5.79 92.35 19.45
N THR A 185 -4.67 92.37 20.19
CA THR A 185 -3.65 91.30 20.13
C THR A 185 -3.86 90.22 21.20
N MET A 186 -4.54 90.56 22.30
CA MET A 186 -4.79 89.63 23.41
C MET A 186 -5.77 88.50 23.07
N ARG A 187 -6.86 88.77 22.34
CA ARG A 187 -7.84 87.74 21.96
C ARG A 187 -7.28 86.70 20.98
N PRO A 188 -6.70 87.08 19.82
CA PRO A 188 -6.10 86.13 18.89
C PRO A 188 -5.01 85.29 19.55
N LYS A 189 -4.22 85.89 20.44
CA LYS A 189 -3.18 85.16 21.19
C LYS A 189 -3.78 84.02 22.02
N GLN A 190 -4.86 84.27 22.76
CA GLN A 190 -5.53 83.24 23.56
C GLN A 190 -6.16 82.15 22.68
N GLU A 191 -6.70 82.51 21.51
CA GLU A 191 -7.27 81.56 20.54
C GLU A 191 -6.19 80.66 19.92
N TRP A 192 -5.04 81.22 19.54
CA TRP A 192 -3.87 80.47 19.06
C TRP A 192 -3.25 79.58 20.15
N GLU A 193 -3.20 80.04 21.41
CA GLU A 193 -2.75 79.23 22.56
C GLU A 193 -3.69 78.04 22.79
N MET A 194 -5.00 78.26 22.69
CA MET A 194 -5.99 77.18 22.80
C MET A 194 -5.87 76.18 21.64
N ARG A 195 -5.70 76.66 20.40
CA ARG A 195 -5.46 75.82 19.22
C ARG A 195 -4.20 74.97 19.42
N LEU A 196 -3.09 75.58 19.83
CA LEU A 196 -1.82 74.91 20.07
C LEU A 196 -1.96 73.78 21.10
N ASN A 197 -2.61 74.07 22.25
CA ASN A 197 -2.84 73.07 23.28
C ASN A 197 -3.71 71.92 22.78
N ARG A 198 -4.76 72.19 22.00
CA ARG A 198 -5.60 71.14 21.38
C ARG A 198 -4.82 70.27 20.40
N ILE A 199 -3.96 70.88 19.57
CA ILE A 199 -3.10 70.15 18.62
C ILE A 199 -2.14 69.23 19.39
N ARG A 200 -1.47 69.73 20.44
CA ARG A 200 -0.56 68.93 21.27
C ARG A 200 -1.25 67.74 21.94
N MET A 201 -2.40 67.97 22.57
CA MET A 201 -3.20 66.90 23.19
C MET A 201 -3.66 65.86 22.16
N THR A 202 -4.04 66.31 20.97
CA THR A 202 -4.45 65.43 19.88
C THR A 202 -3.26 64.62 19.35
N LYS A 203 -2.08 65.23 19.21
CA LYS A 203 -0.85 64.56 18.79
C LYS A 203 -0.43 63.45 19.76
N GLU A 204 -0.48 63.72 21.06
CA GLU A 204 -0.20 62.72 22.10
C GLU A 204 -1.22 61.57 22.06
N SER A 205 -2.52 61.89 22.06
CA SER A 205 -3.58 60.88 21.96
C SER A 205 -3.47 59.99 20.71
N VAL A 206 -3.10 60.56 19.56
CA VAL A 206 -2.87 59.79 18.32
C VAL A 206 -1.69 58.84 18.48
N ARG A 207 -0.58 59.30 19.06
CA ARG A 207 0.60 58.44 19.30
C ARG A 207 0.21 57.25 20.17
N ASP A 208 -0.51 57.49 21.26
CA ASP A 208 -0.91 56.45 22.20
C ASP A 208 -1.84 55.42 21.54
N GLN A 209 -2.89 55.86 20.85
CA GLN A 209 -3.82 54.96 20.14
C GLN A 209 -3.12 54.05 19.13
N PHE A 210 -2.20 54.61 18.33
CA PHE A 210 -1.45 53.79 17.37
C PHE A 210 -0.46 52.85 18.06
N ASN A 211 0.19 53.29 19.14
CA ASN A 211 1.11 52.44 19.89
C ASN A 211 0.37 51.26 20.53
N ASP A 212 -0.82 51.49 21.10
CA ASP A 212 -1.68 50.44 21.65
C ASP A 212 -2.09 49.43 20.56
N HIS A 213 -2.51 49.93 19.38
CA HIS A 213 -2.88 49.05 18.26
C HIS A 213 -1.70 48.25 17.74
N ILE A 214 -0.52 48.87 17.60
CA ILE A 214 0.71 48.17 17.21
C ILE A 214 1.04 47.09 18.23
N GLN A 215 0.91 47.36 19.53
CA GLN A 215 1.17 46.38 20.57
C GLN A 215 0.16 45.23 20.54
N MET A 216 -1.13 45.51 20.33
CA MET A 216 -2.14 44.47 20.15
C MET A 216 -1.85 43.59 18.92
N VAL A 217 -1.44 44.19 17.79
CA VAL A 217 -1.05 43.43 16.58
C VAL A 217 0.22 42.62 16.83
N ARG A 218 1.22 43.16 17.54
CA ARG A 218 2.41 42.41 17.96
C ARG A 218 2.08 41.20 18.83
N ASN A 219 1.04 41.32 19.66
CA ASN A 219 0.53 40.24 20.51
C ASN A 219 -0.37 39.23 19.76
N GLY A 220 -0.57 39.40 18.44
CA GLY A 220 -1.30 38.46 17.60
C GLY A 220 -2.75 38.84 17.28
N THR A 221 -3.22 40.01 17.71
CA THR A 221 -4.55 40.49 17.33
C THR A 221 -4.55 40.92 15.86
N LYS A 222 -5.53 40.46 15.06
CA LYS A 222 -5.63 40.87 13.65
C LYS A 222 -5.97 42.34 13.53
N LEU A 223 -5.26 43.09 12.68
CA LEU A 223 -5.55 44.51 12.46
C LEU A 223 -7.01 44.75 12.02
N SER A 224 -7.59 43.85 11.22
CA SER A 224 -8.99 43.94 10.76
C SER A 224 -10.04 43.86 11.87
N SER A 225 -9.66 43.38 13.06
CA SER A 225 -10.55 43.25 14.22
C SER A 225 -10.48 44.45 15.17
N LEU A 226 -9.48 45.32 15.00
CA LEU A 226 -9.31 46.51 15.82
C LEU A 226 -10.20 47.66 15.30
N PRO A 227 -10.63 48.58 16.18
CA PRO A 227 -11.35 49.77 15.74
C PRO A 227 -10.45 50.62 14.81
N GLN A 228 -11.04 51.31 13.84
CA GLN A 228 -10.26 52.19 12.98
C GLN A 228 -9.94 53.49 13.71
N ILE A 229 -8.65 53.83 13.82
CA ILE A 229 -8.24 55.13 14.38
C ILE A 229 -8.73 56.24 13.43
N PRO A 230 -9.57 57.17 13.90
CA PRO A 230 -10.09 58.25 13.06
C PRO A 230 -8.96 59.21 12.70
N THR A 231 -9.04 59.79 11.50
CA THR A 231 -8.14 60.89 11.13
C THR A 231 -8.50 62.12 11.98
N PRO A 232 -7.56 62.69 12.75
CA PRO A 232 -7.86 63.84 13.59
C PRO A 232 -8.27 65.03 12.72
N THR A 233 -9.37 65.67 13.08
CA THR A 233 -9.78 66.93 12.47
C THR A 233 -9.00 68.05 13.14
N LEU A 234 -8.17 68.76 12.37
CA LEU A 234 -7.49 69.95 12.87
C LEU A 234 -8.53 71.01 13.25
N PRO A 235 -8.38 71.70 14.39
CA PRO A 235 -9.18 72.89 14.64
C PRO A 235 -8.99 73.88 13.48
N PRO A 236 -10.00 74.68 13.10
CA PRO A 236 -9.82 75.73 12.10
C PRO A 236 -8.88 76.83 12.64
N PRO A 237 -8.05 77.46 11.79
CA PRO A 237 -7.23 78.58 12.23
C PRO A 237 -8.15 79.71 12.73
N PRO A 238 -7.78 80.40 13.83
CA PRO A 238 -8.45 81.63 14.24
C PRO A 238 -8.58 82.57 13.06
N SER A 239 -9.72 83.24 12.92
CA SER A 239 -9.94 84.22 11.86
C SER A 239 -8.81 85.24 11.88
N GLU A 240 -8.06 85.36 10.78
CA GLU A 240 -7.07 86.41 10.66
C GLU A 240 -7.81 87.74 10.72
N THR A 241 -7.63 88.50 11.80
CA THR A 241 -7.67 89.95 11.65
C THR A 241 -6.54 90.29 10.68
N ASP A 242 -6.83 91.11 9.67
CA ASP A 242 -6.00 91.52 8.51
C ASP A 242 -4.61 92.14 8.86
N PHE A 243 -3.88 91.61 9.84
CA PHE A 243 -2.53 92.02 10.19
C PHE A 243 -1.48 91.48 9.19
N MET A 244 -1.85 90.54 8.31
CA MET A 244 -0.93 89.92 7.35
C MET A 244 -0.89 90.60 5.97
N LEU A 245 -1.69 91.64 5.72
CA LEU A 245 -1.71 92.31 4.40
C LEU A 245 -0.57 93.33 4.15
N THR A 246 0.35 93.55 5.09
CA THR A 246 1.38 94.62 4.94
C THR A 246 2.84 94.16 4.93
N ALA A 247 3.16 92.89 5.14
CA ALA A 247 4.57 92.45 5.25
C ALA A 247 5.17 91.83 3.98
N PHE A 248 4.38 91.56 2.93
CA PHE A 248 4.91 91.12 1.64
C PHE A 248 4.17 91.81 0.49
N GLN A 249 4.61 93.02 0.13
CA GLN A 249 4.39 93.51 -1.23
C GLN A 249 5.12 92.56 -2.20
N PRO A 250 4.43 91.94 -3.18
CA PRO A 250 5.13 91.38 -4.32
C PRO A 250 5.63 92.54 -5.17
N ASN A 251 6.95 92.65 -5.34
CA ASN A 251 7.53 93.41 -6.44
C ASN A 251 6.90 92.94 -7.77
N PRO A 252 6.71 93.84 -8.75
CA PRO A 252 6.14 93.47 -10.04
C PRO A 252 7.01 92.38 -10.71
N PRO A 253 6.41 91.38 -11.38
CA PRO A 253 7.15 90.26 -11.91
C PRO A 253 8.03 90.70 -13.09
N LEU A 254 9.35 90.59 -12.92
CA LEU A 254 10.28 90.52 -14.05
C LEU A 254 10.08 89.18 -14.75
N THR A 255 9.66 89.24 -16.01
CA THR A 255 9.45 88.12 -16.91
C THR A 255 10.76 87.36 -17.17
N PRO A 256 10.83 86.05 -16.91
CA PRO A 256 11.94 85.22 -17.39
C PRO A 256 11.75 84.96 -18.88
N ARG A 257 12.66 85.51 -19.69
CA ARG A 257 12.75 85.24 -21.12
C ARG A 257 13.33 83.84 -21.33
N LEU A 258 12.48 82.85 -21.60
CA LEU A 258 12.91 81.54 -22.11
C LEU A 258 13.11 81.64 -23.64
N PRO A 259 14.24 81.16 -24.19
CA PRO A 259 14.34 80.93 -25.61
C PRO A 259 13.69 79.59 -25.95
N PHE A 260 13.03 79.55 -27.11
CA PHE A 260 12.44 78.41 -27.83
C PHE A 260 10.94 78.13 -27.63
N PRO A 261 10.15 78.06 -28.72
CA PRO A 261 8.71 77.78 -28.68
C PRO A 261 8.41 76.28 -28.65
N ILE A 262 7.49 75.88 -27.77
CA ILE A 262 6.85 74.56 -27.76
C ILE A 262 5.55 74.66 -28.57
N GLY A 263 5.41 73.81 -29.59
CA GLY A 263 4.22 73.70 -30.42
C GLY A 263 3.02 73.07 -29.69
N PRO A 264 1.81 73.09 -30.28
CA PRO A 264 0.58 72.71 -29.58
C PRO A 264 0.45 71.19 -29.42
N VAL A 265 0.13 70.75 -28.20
CA VAL A 265 -0.37 69.40 -27.90
C VAL A 265 -1.90 69.46 -27.77
N PRO A 266 -2.68 68.69 -28.53
CA PRO A 266 -4.10 68.47 -28.26
C PRO A 266 -4.28 67.37 -27.21
N VAL A 267 -5.12 67.63 -26.21
CA VAL A 267 -5.75 66.65 -25.31
C VAL A 267 -7.20 66.43 -25.78
N PRO A 268 -8.01 65.50 -25.23
CA PRO A 268 -7.81 64.11 -24.80
C PRO A 268 -8.78 63.13 -25.53
N MET A 269 -8.57 61.82 -25.47
CA MET A 269 -9.70 60.88 -25.64
C MET A 269 -9.60 59.61 -24.78
N GLN A 270 -10.42 59.61 -23.72
CA GLN A 270 -11.34 58.57 -23.28
C GLN A 270 -10.83 57.11 -23.28
N TRP A 271 -10.56 56.62 -22.07
CA TRP A 271 -10.40 55.21 -21.77
C TRP A 271 -11.70 54.44 -22.00
N ARG A 272 -11.68 53.53 -22.98
CA ARG A 272 -12.75 52.57 -23.21
C ARG A 272 -12.78 51.52 -22.10
N ARG A 273 -13.94 51.42 -21.47
CA ARG A 273 -14.44 50.26 -20.70
C ARG A 273 -14.39 49.02 -21.59
N ALA A 274 -13.60 48.01 -21.21
CA ALA A 274 -13.80 46.65 -21.68
C ALA A 274 -14.72 45.91 -20.69
N ARG A 275 -15.90 45.52 -21.19
CA ARG A 275 -16.87 44.66 -20.52
C ARG A 275 -16.75 43.29 -21.19
N ALA A 276 -16.19 42.28 -20.50
CA ALA A 276 -16.21 40.89 -20.95
C ALA A 276 -16.96 40.02 -19.93
N THR A 277 -18.23 39.79 -20.29
CA THR A 277 -19.09 38.62 -20.06
C THR A 277 -18.82 37.63 -18.92
N ARG A 278 -19.89 37.45 -18.11
CA ARG A 278 -20.20 36.27 -17.30
C ARG A 278 -20.29 35.01 -18.18
N GLY A 279 -19.90 33.86 -17.63
CA GLY A 279 -20.79 32.69 -17.62
C GLY A 279 -20.33 31.39 -18.31
N ARG A 280 -20.14 30.38 -17.43
CA ARG A 280 -20.47 28.93 -17.59
C ARG A 280 -19.44 28.02 -18.28
N PRO A 281 -19.53 26.68 -18.11
CA PRO A 281 -19.69 25.96 -16.84
C PRO A 281 -18.83 24.68 -16.76
N TRP A 282 -18.81 24.09 -15.56
CA TRP A 282 -18.43 22.69 -15.32
C TRP A 282 -19.13 21.72 -16.28
N LYS A 283 -18.35 20.87 -16.97
CA LYS A 283 -18.87 19.68 -17.63
C LYS A 283 -18.89 18.50 -16.65
N ARG A 284 -20.09 18.23 -16.11
CA ARG A 284 -20.52 16.89 -15.71
C ARG A 284 -20.53 16.01 -16.96
N ARG A 285 -19.88 14.84 -16.89
CA ARG A 285 -20.12 13.74 -17.82
C ARG A 285 -21.02 12.74 -17.11
N THR A 286 -22.31 12.82 -17.40
CA THR A 286 -23.28 11.75 -17.10
C THR A 286 -23.43 10.90 -18.35
N GLY A 287 -23.01 9.65 -18.27
CA GLY A 287 -23.50 8.57 -19.13
C GLY A 287 -24.23 7.60 -18.22
N GLY A 288 -25.56 7.59 -18.31
CA GLY A 288 -26.41 6.62 -17.62
C GLY A 288 -26.51 5.31 -18.40
N GLY A 289 -26.84 4.24 -17.68
CA GLY A 289 -27.16 2.94 -18.25
C GLY A 289 -27.50 1.94 -17.15
N CYS A 290 -28.80 1.73 -16.96
CA CYS A 290 -29.45 0.88 -15.96
C CYS A 290 -29.01 -0.59 -15.94
N ALA A 291 -29.01 -1.23 -14.76
CA ALA A 291 -29.84 -2.42 -14.49
C ALA A 291 -29.67 -2.96 -13.05
N ARG A 292 -30.82 -3.05 -12.34
CA ARG A 292 -31.33 -4.13 -11.46
C ARG A 292 -30.43 -4.69 -10.33
N GLY A 293 -31.01 -4.68 -9.10
CA GLY A 293 -30.52 -5.41 -7.90
C GLY A 293 -30.59 -6.95 -8.04
N PRO A 294 -30.39 -7.75 -6.95
CA PRO A 294 -31.13 -7.60 -5.68
C PRO A 294 -30.41 -8.02 -4.36
N ALA A 295 -31.16 -7.87 -3.26
CA ALA A 295 -31.29 -8.76 -2.09
C ALA A 295 -30.20 -8.91 -1.00
N GLU A 296 -30.62 -8.53 0.23
CA GLU A 296 -30.57 -9.26 1.51
C GLU A 296 -29.39 -10.22 1.83
N ARG A 297 -28.70 -9.95 2.96
CA ARG A 297 -28.79 -10.78 4.19
C ARG A 297 -27.99 -10.18 5.37
N PRO A 298 -28.42 -10.40 6.62
CA PRO A 298 -27.75 -9.93 7.83
C PRO A 298 -26.69 -10.93 8.34
N ARG A 299 -25.54 -10.43 8.82
CA ARG A 299 -24.59 -11.25 9.58
C ARG A 299 -25.06 -11.38 11.04
N ARG A 300 -25.60 -12.55 11.37
CA ARG A 300 -25.56 -13.13 12.72
C ARG A 300 -24.27 -13.95 12.86
N GLY A 301 -23.62 -13.86 14.03
CA GLY A 301 -22.92 -14.99 14.62
C GLY A 301 -21.40 -14.85 14.78
N ALA A 302 -20.97 -14.48 15.99
CA ALA A 302 -19.75 -14.99 16.63
C ALA A 302 -20.10 -15.15 18.13
N ARG A 303 -20.71 -16.28 18.50
CA ARG A 303 -20.10 -17.46 19.16
C ARG A 303 -19.25 -17.10 20.38
N ARG A 304 -19.82 -17.50 21.53
CA ARG A 304 -19.24 -17.68 22.85
C ARG A 304 -17.97 -18.54 22.75
N GLY A 305 -16.92 -18.11 23.43
CA GLY A 305 -15.82 -18.99 23.83
C GLY A 305 -16.17 -19.64 25.17
N GLU A 306 -16.16 -20.97 25.20
CA GLU A 306 -15.86 -21.74 26.41
C GLU A 306 -14.70 -22.69 26.07
N PRO A 307 -13.71 -22.83 26.96
CA PRO A 307 -12.61 -23.77 26.78
C PRO A 307 -12.96 -25.14 27.39
N TRP A 308 -12.73 -26.20 26.61
CA TRP A 308 -12.63 -27.56 27.14
C TRP A 308 -11.20 -27.79 27.61
N GLN A 309 -11.03 -28.01 28.91
CA GLN A 309 -9.86 -28.65 29.51
C GLN A 309 -10.06 -30.16 29.46
N GLU A 310 -9.13 -30.88 28.84
CA GLU A 310 -8.87 -32.28 29.16
C GLU A 310 -7.42 -32.62 28.76
N ARG A 311 -6.52 -32.58 29.76
CA ARG A 311 -5.38 -33.49 29.90
C ARG A 311 -4.81 -33.38 31.31
#